data_AF-A0A5B2VS83-F1
#
_entry.id   AF-A0A5B2VS83-F1
#
_cell.length_a   1.000
_cell.length_b   1.000
_cell.length_c   1.000
_cell.angle_alpha   90.00
_cell.angle_beta   90.00
_cell.angle_gamma   90.00
#
_symmetry.space_group_name_H-M   'P 1'
#
loop_
_entity.id
_entity.type
_entity.pdbx_description
1 polymer ?
#
loop_
_entity_poly.entity_id
_entity_poly.type
_entity_poly.pdbx_seq_one_letter_code
_entity_poly.pdbx_strand_id
1 'polypeptide(L)'
;MPMHWREFLIHLTLRPSMPPPARPAASLDNYPSERTARQGNGKAGRFLTDLADAARPPINSRSVMLVVAHPDDETIGLGGQLRRLTGIRIVHVTDGAPRSGSDALDRGFSSPADYAATRREELRRAMGLAGIPPTALTSFDVPDQGATAALAQIAQRLAAMMNADRIDVVLTHAFEGGHPDHDACAFAVQAACSLVAARGGLRPQVVEMPYYALAPDGSWRIQAFAEADPDDVTIDLGPAERRAKQAMLDAHATQRSVLALLPPGPERFRISRGHDFTRPPNGGALIYERQHWGMTFPLWRDAVSAARRELGVEACP
;
A
#
# COMPACT_ATOMS: atom_id res chain seq x y z
N MET A 1 24.52 16.20 -8.69
CA MET A 1 24.95 14.79 -8.74
C MET A 1 23.87 13.97 -8.05
N PRO A 2 23.37 12.88 -8.66
CA PRO A 2 22.26 12.13 -8.07
C PRO A 2 22.78 11.40 -6.82
N MET A 3 22.14 11.64 -5.66
CA MET A 3 22.38 10.83 -4.47
C MET A 3 21.82 9.43 -4.73
N HIS A 4 22.71 8.51 -5.13
CA HIS A 4 22.43 7.09 -5.21
C HIS A 4 22.09 6.55 -3.83
N TRP A 5 21.23 5.53 -3.78
CA TRP A 5 20.86 4.75 -2.59
C TRP A 5 22.05 4.31 -1.71
N ARG A 6 23.28 4.29 -2.24
CA ARG A 6 24.51 4.08 -1.46
C ARG A 6 24.68 5.07 -0.30
N GLU A 7 24.23 6.33 -0.42
CA GLU A 7 24.31 7.28 0.71
C GLU A 7 23.31 6.96 1.83
N PHE A 8 22.22 6.23 1.53
CA PHE A 8 21.25 5.75 2.53
C PHE A 8 21.87 4.71 3.48
N LEU A 9 22.75 3.83 2.99
CA LEU A 9 23.53 2.94 3.87
C LEU A 9 24.63 3.69 4.63
N ILE A 10 25.28 4.67 3.99
CA ILE A 10 26.41 5.40 4.58
C ILE A 10 25.96 6.29 5.76
N HIS A 11 24.78 6.90 5.70
CA HIS A 11 24.23 7.67 6.82
C HIS A 11 23.83 6.81 8.04
N LEU A 12 23.65 5.49 7.85
CA LEU A 12 23.49 4.53 8.94
C LEU A 12 24.83 4.00 9.49
N THR A 13 25.94 4.09 8.74
CA THR A 13 27.23 3.47 9.12
C THR A 13 28.35 4.43 9.53
N LEU A 14 28.20 5.77 9.38
CA LEU A 14 29.29 6.73 9.66
C LEU A 14 29.06 7.69 10.84
N ARG A 15 28.36 7.26 11.90
CA ARG A 15 28.53 7.90 13.22
C ARG A 15 29.62 7.15 13.99
N PRO A 16 30.59 7.84 14.63
CA PRO A 16 31.53 7.18 15.51
C PRO A 16 30.76 6.36 16.54
N SER A 17 31.22 5.13 16.76
CA SER A 17 30.61 4.12 17.61
C SER A 17 30.37 4.65 19.02
N MET A 18 29.17 5.18 19.23
CA MET A 18 28.57 5.27 20.55
C MET A 18 28.31 3.84 21.01
N PRO A 19 28.63 3.47 22.26
CA PRO A 19 28.25 2.16 22.79
C PRO A 19 26.75 1.99 22.57
N PRO A 20 26.27 0.77 22.25
CA PRO A 20 24.86 0.54 22.02
C PRO A 20 24.10 1.13 23.22
N PRO A 21 23.06 1.94 23.00
CA PRO A 21 22.21 2.35 24.10
C PRO A 21 21.78 1.07 24.82
N ALA A 22 21.91 1.05 26.15
CA ALA A 22 21.42 -0.05 26.95
C ALA A 22 20.02 -0.39 26.43
N ARG A 23 19.79 -1.67 26.09
CA ARG A 23 18.46 -2.16 25.71
C ARG A 23 17.47 -1.48 26.64
N PRO A 24 16.52 -0.67 26.15
CA PRO A 24 15.43 -0.28 27.01
C PRO A 24 14.87 -1.60 27.52
N ALA A 25 14.88 -1.77 28.84
CA ALA A 25 14.19 -2.88 29.46
C ALA A 25 12.81 -2.88 28.80
N ALA A 26 12.52 -3.92 28.04
CA ALA A 26 11.17 -4.13 27.54
C ALA A 26 10.33 -4.22 28.82
N SER A 27 9.62 -3.14 29.12
CA SER A 27 8.46 -3.18 29.99
C SER A 27 7.50 -4.13 29.27
N LEU A 28 7.60 -5.41 29.62
CA LEU A 28 6.76 -6.49 29.14
C LEU A 28 5.38 -6.47 29.81
N ASP A 29 5.02 -5.38 30.50
CA ASP A 29 3.76 -5.30 31.21
C ASP A 29 2.85 -4.21 30.62
N ASN A 30 1.66 -4.67 30.25
CA ASN A 30 0.43 -3.94 29.92
C ASN A 30 0.26 -3.38 28.50
N TYR A 31 0.37 -4.24 27.48
CA TYR A 31 -0.61 -4.17 26.39
C TYR A 31 -1.81 -5.02 26.78
N PRO A 32 -3.03 -4.46 26.91
CA PRO A 32 -4.21 -5.28 27.11
C PRO A 32 -4.41 -6.15 25.85
N SER A 33 -4.01 -7.41 25.96
CA SER A 33 -4.47 -8.48 25.09
C SER A 33 -6.00 -8.49 25.13
N GLU A 34 -6.61 -8.59 23.95
CA GLU A 34 -8.06 -8.63 23.73
C GLU A 34 -8.80 -7.29 23.95
N ARG A 35 -8.74 -6.41 22.94
CA ARG A 35 -9.82 -5.44 22.71
C ARG A 35 -10.44 -5.70 21.36
N THR A 36 -11.63 -6.28 21.39
CA THR A 36 -12.53 -6.43 20.25
C THR A 36 -12.81 -5.05 19.65
N ALA A 37 -12.48 -4.87 18.37
CA ALA A 37 -12.76 -3.68 17.60
C ALA A 37 -14.25 -3.28 17.75
N ARG A 38 -14.54 -2.01 18.02
CA ARG A 38 -15.89 -1.48 17.82
C ARG A 38 -16.14 -1.47 16.31
N GLN A 39 -16.74 -2.55 15.82
CA GLN A 39 -16.96 -2.79 14.39
C GLN A 39 -17.78 -1.67 13.76
N GLY A 40 -17.24 -1.03 12.73
CA GLY A 40 -18.02 -0.12 11.89
C GLY A 40 -19.18 -0.85 11.24
N ASN A 41 -20.38 -0.28 11.28
CA ASN A 41 -21.54 -0.79 10.57
C ASN A 41 -21.24 -0.84 9.05
N GLY A 42 -21.19 -2.02 8.43
CA GLY A 42 -20.98 -2.14 6.97
C GLY A 42 -20.34 -3.43 6.49
N LYS A 43 -20.11 -3.53 5.17
CA LYS A 43 -19.41 -4.66 4.53
C LYS A 43 -17.91 -4.68 4.88
N ALA A 44 -17.27 -3.52 4.95
CA ALA A 44 -15.87 -3.38 5.38
C ALA A 44 -15.68 -3.78 6.85
N GLY A 45 -16.58 -3.39 7.76
CA GLY A 45 -16.49 -3.78 9.17
C GLY A 45 -16.61 -5.29 9.38
N ARG A 46 -17.53 -5.94 8.67
CA ARG A 46 -17.62 -7.41 8.65
C ARG A 46 -16.36 -8.05 8.07
N PHE A 47 -15.88 -7.55 6.94
CA PHE A 47 -14.64 -8.04 6.33
C PHE A 47 -13.43 -7.91 7.28
N LEU A 48 -13.28 -6.78 7.97
CA LEU A 48 -12.21 -6.59 8.97
C LEU A 48 -12.38 -7.49 10.19
N THR A 49 -13.61 -7.83 10.57
CA THR A 49 -13.89 -8.80 11.63
C THR A 49 -13.45 -10.19 11.22
N ASP A 50 -13.80 -10.62 10.01
CA ASP A 50 -13.36 -11.90 9.44
C ASP A 50 -11.83 -11.92 9.27
N LEU A 51 -11.22 -10.78 8.93
CA LEU A 51 -9.78 -10.62 8.92
C LEU A 51 -9.18 -10.80 10.32
N ALA A 52 -9.77 -10.20 11.34
CA ALA A 52 -9.26 -10.28 12.72
C ALA A 52 -9.52 -11.64 13.40
N ASP A 53 -10.35 -12.52 12.82
CA ASP A 53 -10.66 -13.82 13.40
C ASP A 53 -9.38 -14.67 13.65
N ALA A 54 -9.17 -15.04 14.91
CA ALA A 54 -8.03 -15.81 15.39
C ALA A 54 -8.01 -17.24 14.83
N ALA A 55 -9.16 -17.80 14.46
CA ALA A 55 -9.25 -19.12 13.82
C ALA A 55 -8.81 -19.11 12.35
N ARG A 56 -8.63 -17.91 11.75
CA ARG A 56 -8.19 -17.71 10.36
C ARG A 56 -8.98 -18.54 9.32
N PRO A 57 -10.32 -18.58 9.37
CA PRO A 57 -11.09 -19.32 8.39
C PRO A 57 -10.92 -18.73 6.98
N PRO A 58 -11.14 -19.52 5.91
CA PRO A 58 -11.31 -19.00 4.57
C PRO A 58 -12.39 -17.92 4.52
N ILE A 59 -12.09 -16.81 3.83
CA ILE A 59 -13.00 -15.69 3.60
C ILE A 59 -13.40 -15.71 2.12
N ASN A 60 -14.71 -15.59 1.86
CA ASN A 60 -15.19 -15.32 0.51
C ASN A 60 -14.94 -13.85 0.16
N SER A 61 -13.99 -13.61 -0.74
CA SER A 61 -13.50 -12.29 -1.11
C SER A 61 -13.86 -11.92 -2.55
N ARG A 62 -14.88 -12.56 -3.16
CA ARG A 62 -15.31 -12.27 -4.54
C ARG A 62 -15.77 -10.83 -4.79
N SER A 63 -16.23 -10.14 -3.75
CA SER A 63 -16.61 -8.72 -3.79
C SER A 63 -15.57 -7.81 -3.13
N VAL A 64 -14.33 -8.29 -2.99
CA VAL A 64 -13.21 -7.55 -2.41
C VAL A 64 -12.14 -7.32 -3.49
N MET A 65 -11.68 -6.09 -3.58
CA MET A 65 -10.57 -5.70 -4.45
C MET A 65 -9.42 -5.14 -3.61
N LEU A 66 -8.20 -5.57 -3.89
CA LEU A 66 -6.98 -4.97 -3.38
C LEU A 66 -6.36 -4.14 -4.50
N VAL A 67 -6.13 -2.85 -4.25
CA VAL A 67 -5.47 -1.94 -5.20
C VAL A 67 -4.18 -1.45 -4.56
N VAL A 68 -3.05 -1.75 -5.19
CA VAL A 68 -1.72 -1.36 -4.72
C VAL A 68 -0.90 -0.74 -5.85
N ALA A 69 0.13 0.01 -5.50
CA ALA A 69 0.93 0.74 -6.46
C ALA A 69 1.91 -0.19 -7.16
N HIS A 70 2.69 -0.95 -6.40
CA HIS A 70 3.86 -1.68 -6.91
C HIS A 70 3.74 -3.20 -6.72
N PRO A 71 4.39 -4.02 -7.57
CA PRO A 71 4.47 -5.47 -7.35
C PRO A 71 5.35 -5.82 -6.14
N ASP A 72 4.71 -6.13 -5.00
CA ASP A 72 5.26 -6.43 -3.66
C ASP A 72 4.36 -5.85 -2.57
N ASP A 73 3.71 -4.72 -2.84
CA ASP A 73 2.84 -4.01 -1.90
C ASP A 73 1.72 -4.93 -1.37
N GLU A 74 1.09 -5.73 -2.23
CA GLU A 74 0.04 -6.67 -1.81
C GLU A 74 0.52 -7.65 -0.73
N THR A 75 1.79 -8.05 -0.84
CA THR A 75 2.44 -8.93 0.11
C THR A 75 2.82 -8.16 1.39
N ILE A 76 3.31 -6.93 1.27
CA ILE A 76 3.65 -6.06 2.40
C ILE A 76 2.41 -5.78 3.26
N GLY A 77 1.32 -5.31 2.67
CA GLY A 77 0.13 -4.89 3.43
C GLY A 77 -0.75 -6.04 3.91
N LEU A 78 -0.89 -7.12 3.13
CA LEU A 78 -1.92 -8.15 3.34
C LEU A 78 -1.40 -9.60 3.25
N GLY A 79 -0.09 -9.81 3.06
CA GLY A 79 0.49 -11.13 2.79
C GLY A 79 0.11 -12.23 3.80
N GLY A 80 -0.05 -11.90 5.08
CA GLY A 80 -0.46 -12.84 6.12
C GLY A 80 -1.88 -13.38 5.93
N GLN A 81 -2.73 -12.65 5.21
CA GLN A 81 -4.13 -13.00 4.96
C GLN A 81 -4.36 -13.60 3.57
N LEU A 82 -3.52 -13.32 2.56
CA LEU A 82 -3.81 -13.63 1.16
C LEU A 82 -4.25 -15.09 0.92
N ARG A 83 -3.62 -16.06 1.60
CA ARG A 83 -3.92 -17.50 1.47
C ARG A 83 -5.35 -17.91 1.77
N ARG A 84 -6.08 -17.09 2.52
CA ARG A 84 -7.47 -17.37 2.91
C ARG A 84 -8.49 -16.47 2.22
N LEU A 85 -8.07 -15.54 1.35
CA LEU A 85 -8.95 -14.64 0.62
C LEU A 85 -9.38 -15.24 -0.71
N THR A 86 -10.44 -16.04 -0.68
CA THR A 86 -10.89 -16.79 -1.87
C THR A 86 -11.63 -15.88 -2.85
N GLY A 87 -11.13 -15.79 -4.09
CA GLY A 87 -11.79 -15.02 -5.16
C GLY A 87 -11.53 -13.51 -5.12
N ILE A 88 -10.58 -13.03 -4.32
CA ILE A 88 -10.16 -11.61 -4.32
C ILE A 88 -9.67 -11.17 -5.70
N ARG A 89 -9.92 -9.90 -6.06
CA ARG A 89 -9.29 -9.23 -7.21
C ARG A 89 -8.10 -8.40 -6.72
N ILE A 90 -6.94 -8.52 -7.37
CA ILE A 90 -5.76 -7.71 -7.04
C ILE A 90 -5.36 -6.88 -8.25
N VAL A 91 -5.22 -5.58 -8.04
CA VAL A 91 -4.82 -4.60 -9.05
C VAL A 91 -3.50 -3.95 -8.66
N HIS A 92 -2.53 -4.04 -9.54
CA HIS A 92 -1.26 -3.31 -9.46
C HIS A 92 -1.33 -2.12 -10.42
N VAL A 93 -1.25 -0.91 -9.89
CA VAL A 93 -1.37 0.30 -10.69
C VAL A 93 -0.16 0.49 -11.59
N THR A 94 1.04 0.28 -11.04
CA THR A 94 2.28 0.46 -11.77
C THR A 94 2.92 -0.86 -12.18
N ASP A 95 3.90 -0.78 -13.08
CA ASP A 95 4.74 -1.91 -13.47
C ASP A 95 5.99 -2.09 -12.58
N GLY A 96 6.19 -1.22 -11.59
CA GLY A 96 7.33 -1.27 -10.67
C GLY A 96 8.69 -0.96 -11.30
N ALA A 97 8.74 -0.35 -12.50
CA ALA A 97 9.98 0.00 -13.17
C ALA A 97 10.04 1.48 -13.58
N PRO A 98 10.78 2.33 -12.84
CA PRO A 98 10.92 3.74 -13.18
C PRO A 98 11.56 3.93 -14.56
N ARG A 99 11.04 4.89 -15.33
CA ARG A 99 11.53 5.15 -16.71
C ARG A 99 12.90 5.83 -16.76
N SER A 100 13.39 6.35 -15.64
CA SER A 100 14.78 6.82 -15.53
C SER A 100 15.80 5.72 -15.83
N GLY A 101 15.44 4.45 -15.56
CA GLY A 101 16.30 3.29 -15.73
C GLY A 101 17.39 3.12 -14.68
N SER A 102 17.54 4.05 -13.73
CA SER A 102 18.51 3.96 -12.64
C SER A 102 18.34 2.67 -11.82
N ASP A 103 17.12 2.37 -11.41
CA ASP A 103 16.79 1.20 -10.60
C ASP A 103 16.99 -0.11 -11.38
N ALA A 104 16.69 -0.09 -12.68
CA ALA A 104 16.93 -1.23 -13.55
C ALA A 104 18.44 -1.50 -13.66
N LEU A 105 19.24 -0.47 -13.94
CA LEU A 105 20.71 -0.57 -14.04
C LEU A 105 21.35 -1.01 -12.72
N ASP A 106 20.97 -0.43 -11.59
CA ASP A 106 21.48 -0.77 -10.26
C ASP A 106 21.20 -2.24 -9.88
N ARG A 107 20.17 -2.84 -10.50
CA ARG A 107 19.78 -4.26 -10.33
C ARG A 107 20.27 -5.16 -11.46
N GLY A 108 21.10 -4.64 -12.37
CA GLY A 108 21.75 -5.40 -13.44
C GLY A 108 20.90 -5.65 -14.68
N PHE A 109 19.82 -4.89 -14.89
CA PHE A 109 18.98 -5.00 -16.09
C PHE A 109 19.42 -4.02 -17.19
N SER A 110 19.29 -4.45 -18.44
CA SER A 110 19.57 -3.66 -19.63
C SER A 110 18.53 -2.59 -19.93
N SER A 111 17.30 -2.75 -19.44
CA SER A 111 16.21 -1.81 -19.68
C SER A 111 15.16 -1.81 -18.56
N PRO A 112 14.40 -0.71 -18.38
CA PRO A 112 13.22 -0.70 -17.50
C PRO A 112 12.18 -1.78 -17.87
N ALA A 113 12.06 -2.12 -19.16
CA ALA A 113 11.11 -3.12 -19.62
C ALA A 113 11.47 -4.53 -19.15
N ASP A 114 12.76 -4.91 -19.21
CA ASP A 114 13.26 -6.19 -18.71
C ASP A 114 13.07 -6.29 -17.18
N TYR A 115 13.32 -5.18 -16.49
CA TYR A 115 13.11 -5.07 -15.05
C TYR A 115 11.63 -5.21 -14.67
N ALA A 116 10.72 -4.51 -15.36
CA ALA A 116 9.28 -4.65 -15.18
C ALA A 116 8.79 -6.08 -15.44
N ALA A 117 9.28 -6.72 -16.51
CA ALA A 117 8.96 -8.11 -16.82
C ALA A 117 9.41 -9.06 -15.71
N THR A 118 10.60 -8.83 -15.15
CA THR A 118 11.11 -9.62 -14.02
C THR A 118 10.27 -9.43 -12.77
N ARG A 119 9.92 -8.18 -12.41
CA ARG A 119 9.04 -7.89 -11.26
C ARG A 119 7.65 -8.51 -11.43
N ARG A 120 7.09 -8.54 -12.65
CA ARG A 120 5.83 -9.25 -12.94
C ARG A 120 5.94 -10.75 -12.69
N GLU A 121 7.05 -11.38 -13.06
CA GLU A 121 7.26 -12.81 -12.80
C GLU A 121 7.46 -13.08 -11.30
N GLU A 122 8.15 -12.20 -10.58
CA GLU A 122 8.27 -12.27 -9.12
C GLU A 122 6.91 -12.20 -8.43
N LEU A 123 6.06 -11.25 -8.83
CA LEU A 123 4.69 -11.14 -8.36
C LEU A 123 3.89 -12.42 -8.63
N ARG A 124 3.97 -12.99 -9.84
CA ARG A 124 3.26 -14.24 -10.15
C ARG A 124 3.71 -15.39 -9.25
N ARG A 125 5.00 -15.49 -8.96
CA ARG A 125 5.54 -16.48 -8.01
C ARG A 125 5.02 -16.24 -6.59
N ALA A 126 5.09 -15.01 -6.10
CA ALA A 126 4.57 -14.63 -4.77
C ALA A 126 3.08 -14.97 -4.64
N MET A 127 2.25 -14.55 -5.60
CA MET A 127 0.81 -14.82 -5.60
C MET A 127 0.50 -16.31 -5.74
N GLY A 128 1.31 -17.05 -6.49
CA GLY A 128 1.22 -18.51 -6.57
C GLY A 128 1.43 -19.20 -5.21
N LEU A 129 2.37 -18.70 -4.38
CA LEU A 129 2.57 -19.20 -3.00
C LEU A 129 1.35 -18.91 -2.10
N ALA A 130 0.60 -17.85 -2.38
CA ALA A 130 -0.68 -17.57 -1.72
C ALA A 130 -1.84 -18.40 -2.26
N GLY A 131 -1.69 -19.15 -3.36
CA GLY A 131 -2.79 -19.81 -4.05
C GLY A 131 -3.70 -18.85 -4.83
N ILE A 132 -3.24 -17.62 -5.08
CA ILE A 132 -3.97 -16.63 -5.89
C ILE A 132 -3.67 -16.91 -7.37
N PRO A 133 -4.68 -17.22 -8.20
CA PRO A 133 -4.45 -17.54 -9.60
C PRO A 133 -4.12 -16.27 -10.40
N PRO A 134 -3.37 -16.38 -11.50
CA PRO A 134 -3.08 -15.23 -12.35
C PRO A 134 -4.30 -14.48 -12.89
N THR A 135 -5.45 -15.15 -13.02
CA THR A 135 -6.70 -14.53 -13.47
C THR A 135 -7.30 -13.57 -12.44
N ALA A 136 -6.85 -13.62 -11.18
CA ALA A 136 -7.21 -12.67 -10.14
C ALA A 136 -6.34 -11.39 -10.18
N LEU A 137 -5.23 -11.40 -10.92
CA LEU A 137 -4.28 -10.30 -11.00
C LEU A 137 -4.56 -9.41 -12.22
N THR A 138 -4.45 -8.11 -12.05
CA THR A 138 -4.54 -7.13 -13.15
C THR A 138 -3.46 -6.08 -12.95
N SER A 139 -2.62 -5.86 -13.96
CA SER A 139 -1.72 -4.70 -13.97
C SER A 139 -2.32 -3.60 -14.84
N PHE A 140 -2.14 -2.36 -14.41
CA PHE A 140 -2.49 -1.20 -15.22
C PHE A 140 -1.34 -0.71 -16.10
N ASP A 141 -0.13 -1.26 -15.91
CA ASP A 141 1.09 -0.95 -16.65
C ASP A 141 1.42 0.55 -16.70
N VAL A 142 0.97 1.32 -15.70
CA VAL A 142 1.45 2.69 -15.52
C VAL A 142 2.94 2.62 -15.15
N PRO A 143 3.81 3.44 -15.75
CA PRO A 143 5.19 3.48 -15.30
C PRO A 143 5.27 3.80 -13.80
N ASP A 144 6.13 3.09 -13.07
CA ASP A 144 6.48 3.46 -11.70
C ASP A 144 6.98 4.92 -11.63
N GLN A 145 6.56 5.62 -10.58
CA GLN A 145 6.66 7.07 -10.34
C GLN A 145 5.78 7.92 -11.28
N GLY A 146 4.90 7.29 -12.08
CA GLY A 146 4.02 7.93 -13.04
C GLY A 146 2.55 7.98 -12.64
N ALA A 147 2.14 7.41 -11.50
CA ALA A 147 0.71 7.26 -11.18
C ALA A 147 0.02 8.61 -10.94
N THR A 148 0.72 9.60 -10.38
CA THR A 148 0.18 10.95 -10.17
C THR A 148 -0.21 11.63 -11.49
N ALA A 149 0.47 11.33 -12.60
CA ALA A 149 0.10 11.87 -13.92
C ALA A 149 -1.12 11.18 -14.53
N ALA A 150 -1.52 10.02 -14.01
CA ALA A 150 -2.58 9.17 -14.56
C ALA A 150 -3.79 9.02 -13.62
N LEU A 151 -3.93 9.88 -12.60
CA LEU A 151 -4.96 9.75 -11.55
C LEU A 151 -6.38 9.54 -12.10
N ALA A 152 -6.82 10.36 -13.07
CA ALA A 152 -8.15 10.25 -13.67
C ALA A 152 -8.34 8.94 -14.44
N GLN A 153 -7.34 8.56 -15.26
CA GLN A 153 -7.35 7.31 -16.01
C GLN A 153 -7.42 6.09 -15.08
N ILE A 154 -6.61 6.07 -14.01
CA ILE A 154 -6.61 4.99 -13.02
C ILE A 154 -7.98 4.90 -12.35
N ALA A 155 -8.54 6.03 -11.89
CA ALA A 155 -9.86 6.06 -11.25
C ALA A 155 -10.99 5.56 -12.16
N GLN A 156 -10.99 5.95 -13.44
CA GLN A 156 -11.99 5.46 -14.41
C GLN A 156 -11.89 3.96 -14.63
N ARG A 157 -10.67 3.42 -14.78
CA ARG A 157 -10.44 1.97 -14.96
C ARG A 157 -10.88 1.20 -13.72
N LEU A 158 -10.51 1.66 -12.53
CA LEU A 158 -10.96 1.08 -11.26
C LEU A 158 -12.48 1.10 -11.15
N ALA A 159 -13.15 2.22 -11.46
CA ALA A 159 -14.61 2.32 -11.39
C ALA A 159 -15.31 1.34 -12.37
N ALA A 160 -14.74 1.13 -13.55
CA ALA A 160 -15.25 0.13 -14.50
C ALA A 160 -15.13 -1.29 -13.94
N MET A 161 -13.98 -1.65 -13.37
CA MET A 161 -13.76 -2.96 -12.74
C MET A 161 -14.63 -3.17 -11.51
N MET A 162 -14.73 -2.18 -10.63
CA MET A 162 -15.56 -2.24 -9.42
C MET A 162 -17.03 -2.50 -9.76
N ASN A 163 -17.56 -1.86 -10.82
CA ASN A 163 -18.91 -2.11 -11.30
C ASN A 163 -19.06 -3.52 -11.91
N ALA A 164 -18.14 -3.91 -12.79
CA ALA A 164 -18.21 -5.20 -13.48
C ALA A 164 -18.12 -6.40 -12.51
N ASP A 165 -17.23 -6.32 -11.53
CA ASP A 165 -16.99 -7.37 -10.54
C ASP A 165 -17.89 -7.24 -9.30
N ARG A 166 -18.77 -6.21 -9.24
CA ARG A 166 -19.66 -5.91 -8.10
C ARG A 166 -18.91 -5.82 -6.77
N ILE A 167 -17.83 -5.03 -6.78
CA ILE A 167 -16.96 -4.85 -5.62
C ILE A 167 -17.67 -4.03 -4.55
N ASP A 168 -17.55 -4.50 -3.32
CA ASP A 168 -18.16 -3.93 -2.12
C ASP A 168 -17.15 -3.34 -1.15
N VAL A 169 -15.94 -3.91 -1.13
CA VAL A 169 -14.84 -3.49 -0.26
C VAL A 169 -13.58 -3.35 -1.09
N VAL A 170 -12.88 -2.23 -0.94
CA VAL A 170 -11.58 -2.00 -1.60
C VAL A 170 -10.51 -1.74 -0.55
N LEU A 171 -9.43 -2.51 -0.57
CA LEU A 171 -8.23 -2.25 0.20
C LEU A 171 -7.24 -1.43 -0.64
N THR A 172 -6.60 -0.44 -0.03
CA THR A 172 -5.58 0.39 -0.68
C THR A 172 -4.60 0.98 0.33
N HIS A 173 -3.65 1.75 -0.17
CA HIS A 173 -2.69 2.54 0.60
C HIS A 173 -3.38 3.63 1.44
N ALA A 174 -2.87 3.88 2.65
CA ALA A 174 -3.21 5.08 3.42
C ALA A 174 -2.58 6.33 2.78
N PHE A 175 -3.30 7.45 2.77
CA PHE A 175 -2.78 8.74 2.28
C PHE A 175 -1.92 9.41 3.36
N GLU A 176 -0.61 9.18 3.33
CA GLU A 176 0.29 9.56 4.44
C GLU A 176 1.57 10.28 3.98
N GLY A 177 1.71 10.57 2.69
CA GLY A 177 2.86 11.32 2.20
C GLY A 177 4.13 10.50 2.06
N GLY A 178 4.00 9.17 1.97
CA GLY A 178 5.09 8.22 1.79
C GLY A 178 5.65 8.27 0.36
N HIS A 179 5.14 7.40 -0.50
CA HIS A 179 5.45 7.39 -1.94
C HIS A 179 4.32 8.03 -2.75
N PRO A 180 4.61 8.84 -3.79
CA PRO A 180 3.56 9.53 -4.55
C PRO A 180 2.61 8.56 -5.27
N ASP A 181 3.10 7.40 -5.73
CA ASP A 181 2.23 6.39 -6.32
C ASP A 181 1.32 5.69 -5.28
N HIS A 182 1.74 5.60 -4.02
CA HIS A 182 0.91 5.04 -2.94
C HIS A 182 -0.27 5.98 -2.68
N ASP A 183 0.03 7.27 -2.52
CA ASP A 183 -0.98 8.31 -2.37
C ASP A 183 -1.89 8.39 -3.62
N ALA A 184 -1.34 8.19 -4.82
CA ALA A 184 -2.10 8.15 -6.07
C ALA A 184 -3.14 7.01 -6.09
N CYS A 185 -2.78 5.83 -5.58
CA CYS A 185 -3.72 4.72 -5.39
C CYS A 185 -4.83 5.08 -4.40
N ALA A 186 -4.49 5.73 -3.28
CA ALA A 186 -5.47 6.18 -2.29
C ALA A 186 -6.49 7.15 -2.92
N PHE A 187 -6.02 8.15 -3.66
CA PHE A 187 -6.89 9.08 -4.40
C PHE A 187 -7.75 8.36 -5.44
N ALA A 188 -7.13 7.55 -6.31
CA ALA A 188 -7.82 6.93 -7.43
C ALA A 188 -8.91 5.96 -6.97
N VAL A 189 -8.69 5.23 -5.88
CA VAL A 189 -9.71 4.36 -5.27
C VAL A 189 -10.89 5.17 -4.75
N GLN A 190 -10.64 6.27 -4.02
CA GLN A 190 -11.72 7.12 -3.51
C GLN A 190 -12.52 7.75 -4.65
N ALA A 191 -11.84 8.27 -5.68
CA ALA A 191 -12.46 8.82 -6.86
C ALA A 191 -13.28 7.76 -7.63
N ALA A 192 -12.74 6.54 -7.78
CA ALA A 192 -13.45 5.43 -8.41
C ALA A 192 -14.74 5.06 -7.66
N CYS A 193 -14.69 5.03 -6.32
CA CYS A 193 -15.87 4.78 -5.49
C CYS A 193 -16.95 5.86 -5.70
N SER A 194 -16.54 7.13 -5.80
CA SER A 194 -17.47 8.23 -6.12
C SER A 194 -18.07 8.10 -7.52
N LEU A 195 -17.29 7.70 -8.52
CA LEU A 195 -17.79 7.44 -9.88
C LEU A 195 -18.80 6.29 -9.93
N VAL A 196 -18.57 5.21 -9.17
CA VAL A 196 -19.53 4.11 -9.03
C VAL A 196 -20.86 4.62 -8.46
N ALA A 197 -20.79 5.41 -7.38
CA ALA A 197 -21.98 5.98 -6.74
C ALA A 197 -22.74 6.95 -7.66
N ALA A 198 -22.02 7.84 -8.35
CA ALA A 198 -22.60 8.80 -9.29
C ALA A 198 -23.32 8.13 -10.48
N ARG A 199 -22.93 6.89 -10.82
CA ARG A 199 -23.57 6.07 -11.86
C ARG A 199 -24.70 5.19 -11.33
N GLY A 200 -25.13 5.39 -10.08
CA GLY A 200 -26.23 4.65 -9.44
C GLY A 200 -25.82 3.30 -8.82
N GLY A 201 -24.52 2.98 -8.78
CA GLY A 201 -24.01 1.81 -8.08
C GLY A 201 -23.92 2.02 -6.56
N LEU A 202 -23.77 0.93 -5.81
CA LEU A 202 -23.43 1.03 -4.38
C LEU A 202 -21.97 1.47 -4.26
N ARG A 203 -21.71 2.54 -3.50
CA ARG A 203 -20.35 3.00 -3.22
C ARG A 203 -19.59 1.92 -2.44
N PRO A 204 -18.47 1.38 -2.96
CA PRO A 204 -17.62 0.47 -2.19
C PRO A 204 -17.08 1.14 -0.93
N GLN A 205 -16.91 0.35 0.14
CA GLN A 205 -16.26 0.83 1.37
C GLN A 205 -14.75 0.63 1.27
N VAL A 206 -13.98 1.66 1.64
CA VAL A 206 -12.52 1.65 1.51
C VAL A 206 -11.87 1.27 2.83
N VAL A 207 -10.89 0.38 2.75
CA VAL A 207 -9.99 -0.01 3.85
C VAL A 207 -8.57 0.42 3.47
N GLU A 208 -7.89 1.10 4.39
CA GLU A 208 -6.54 1.62 4.20
C GLU A 208 -5.53 0.77 4.97
N MET A 209 -4.33 0.66 4.41
CA MET A 209 -3.18 -0.02 5.01
C MET A 209 -2.01 0.97 5.07
N PRO A 210 -1.29 1.08 6.20
CA PRO A 210 -0.14 1.95 6.32
C PRO A 210 1.13 1.26 5.80
N TYR A 211 1.99 2.01 5.11
CA TYR A 211 3.24 1.48 4.54
C TYR A 211 4.46 2.18 5.11
N TYR A 212 4.66 3.44 4.75
CA TYR A 212 5.69 4.26 5.36
C TYR A 212 5.36 5.74 5.23
N ALA A 213 5.66 6.47 6.29
CA ALA A 213 5.45 7.91 6.38
C ALA A 213 6.56 8.53 7.22
N LEU A 214 6.72 9.84 7.10
CA LEU A 214 7.70 10.56 7.89
C LEU A 214 7.21 10.73 9.34
N ALA A 215 8.03 10.39 10.33
CA ALA A 215 7.74 10.67 11.73
C ALA A 215 8.12 12.12 12.10
N PRO A 216 7.56 12.70 13.19
CA PRO A 216 7.89 14.06 13.63
C PRO A 216 9.39 14.30 13.91
N ASP A 217 10.12 13.26 14.30
CA ASP A 217 11.58 13.30 14.52
C ASP A 217 12.40 13.17 13.23
N GLY A 218 11.75 13.08 12.07
CA GLY A 218 12.35 12.92 10.76
C GLY A 218 12.75 11.48 10.41
N SER A 219 12.53 10.51 11.30
CA SER A 219 12.70 9.08 11.00
C SER A 219 11.56 8.55 10.14
N TRP A 220 11.73 7.34 9.60
CA TRP A 220 10.68 6.67 8.86
C TRP A 220 9.82 5.85 9.82
N ARG A 221 8.52 6.14 9.85
CA ARG A 221 7.52 5.26 10.47
C ARG A 221 7.18 4.18 9.45
N ILE A 222 7.33 2.91 9.83
CA ILE A 222 7.13 1.75 8.94
C ILE A 222 5.92 0.93 9.38
N GLN A 223 5.04 0.61 8.44
CA GLN A 223 3.82 -0.20 8.56
C GLN A 223 2.92 0.19 9.75
N ALA A 224 2.88 1.48 10.08
CA ALA A 224 2.04 2.02 11.15
C ALA A 224 1.46 3.36 10.69
N PHE A 225 0.18 3.57 11.00
CA PHE A 225 -0.52 4.82 10.65
C PHE A 225 0.19 6.02 11.28
N ALA A 226 0.24 7.12 10.55
CA ALA A 226 0.84 8.37 10.97
C ALA A 226 0.12 8.96 12.19
N GLU A 227 -1.20 8.87 12.19
CA GLU A 227 -2.09 9.20 13.30
C GLU A 227 -2.85 7.95 13.69
N ALA A 228 -2.67 7.47 14.94
CA ALA A 228 -3.38 6.29 15.43
C ALA A 228 -4.86 6.61 15.68
N ASP A 229 -5.74 5.67 15.33
CA ASP A 229 -7.18 5.76 15.60
C ASP A 229 -7.60 4.57 16.48
N PRO A 230 -8.46 4.77 17.51
CA PRO A 230 -8.98 3.67 18.33
C PRO A 230 -9.70 2.57 17.55
N ASP A 231 -10.21 2.87 16.35
CA ASP A 231 -10.89 1.92 15.47
C ASP A 231 -9.93 1.15 14.54
N ASP A 232 -8.61 1.41 14.62
CA ASP A 232 -7.61 0.68 13.85
C ASP A 232 -7.60 -0.81 14.22
N VAL A 233 -7.63 -1.65 13.20
CA VAL A 233 -7.53 -3.11 13.35
C VAL A 233 -6.09 -3.52 13.14
N THR A 234 -5.45 -3.99 14.21
CA THR A 234 -4.11 -4.60 14.15
C THR A 234 -4.23 -6.11 14.26
N ILE A 235 -3.57 -6.82 13.35
CA ILE A 235 -3.58 -8.27 13.27
C ILE A 235 -2.15 -8.78 13.47
N ASP A 236 -1.90 -9.37 14.62
CA ASP A 236 -0.68 -10.11 14.86
C ASP A 236 -0.70 -11.42 14.07
N LEU A 237 0.34 -11.62 13.27
CA LEU A 237 0.50 -12.84 12.48
C LEU A 237 0.97 -13.98 13.38
N GLY A 238 0.44 -15.19 13.17
CA GLY A 238 1.01 -16.38 13.79
C GLY A 238 2.30 -16.82 13.09
N PRO A 239 3.00 -17.84 13.61
CA PRO A 239 4.19 -18.37 12.96
C PRO A 239 3.94 -18.87 11.54
N ALA A 240 2.76 -19.41 11.24
CA ALA A 240 2.42 -19.93 9.92
C ALA A 240 2.20 -18.80 8.90
N GLU A 241 1.46 -17.76 9.27
CA GLU A 241 1.20 -16.59 8.43
C GLU A 241 2.50 -15.82 8.17
N ARG A 242 3.33 -15.61 9.20
CA ARG A 242 4.65 -14.98 9.03
C ARG A 242 5.54 -15.74 8.05
N ARG A 243 5.61 -17.07 8.16
CA ARG A 243 6.40 -17.89 7.21
C ARG A 243 5.87 -17.79 5.79
N ALA A 244 4.55 -17.83 5.61
CA ALA A 244 3.94 -17.69 4.29
C ALA A 244 4.22 -16.30 3.70
N LYS A 245 4.03 -15.24 4.48
CA LYS A 245 4.35 -13.86 4.07
C LYS A 245 5.81 -13.68 3.74
N GLN A 246 6.72 -14.22 4.55
CA GLN A 246 8.16 -14.16 4.27
C GLN A 246 8.51 -14.87 2.96
N ALA A 247 7.96 -16.07 2.70
CA ALA A 247 8.22 -16.77 1.45
C ALA A 247 7.74 -15.98 0.21
N MET A 248 6.63 -15.23 0.34
CA MET A 248 6.19 -14.31 -0.71
C MET A 248 7.13 -13.13 -0.88
N LEU A 249 7.55 -12.48 0.22
CA LEU A 249 8.54 -11.39 0.18
C LEU A 249 9.85 -11.84 -0.48
N ASP A 250 10.32 -13.05 -0.15
CA ASP A 250 11.54 -13.63 -0.70
C ASP A 250 11.44 -13.88 -2.22
N ALA A 251 10.24 -14.05 -2.76
CA ALA A 251 10.01 -14.23 -4.19
C ALA A 251 10.30 -12.95 -5.00
N HIS A 252 10.21 -11.77 -4.37
CA HIS A 252 10.59 -10.46 -4.93
C HIS A 252 12.10 -10.24 -4.80
N ALA A 253 12.89 -11.11 -5.44
CA ALA A 253 14.34 -11.11 -5.35
C ALA A 253 14.95 -9.76 -5.78
N THR A 254 14.38 -9.11 -6.79
CA THR A 254 14.81 -7.77 -7.21
C THR A 254 14.61 -6.74 -6.10
N GLN A 255 13.63 -6.88 -5.20
CA GLN A 255 13.34 -5.90 -4.13
C GLN A 255 13.93 -6.26 -2.76
N ARG A 256 14.74 -7.32 -2.67
CA ARG A 256 15.26 -7.85 -1.39
C ARG A 256 15.80 -6.78 -0.42
N SER A 257 16.60 -5.83 -0.92
CA SER A 257 17.21 -4.79 -0.07
C SER A 257 16.18 -3.81 0.51
N VAL A 258 15.12 -3.50 -0.26
CA VAL A 258 14.02 -2.63 0.17
C VAL A 258 13.15 -3.39 1.17
N LEU A 259 12.77 -4.63 0.84
CA LEU A 259 11.91 -5.45 1.68
C LEU A 259 12.56 -5.84 3.02
N ALA A 260 13.90 -5.89 3.09
CA ALA A 260 14.61 -6.11 4.35
C ALA A 260 14.35 -5.03 5.43
N LEU A 261 13.89 -3.84 5.03
CA LEU A 261 13.52 -2.75 5.93
C LEU A 261 12.09 -2.87 6.46
N LEU A 262 11.28 -3.76 5.88
CA LEU A 262 9.87 -3.92 6.18
C LEU A 262 9.67 -5.23 6.97
N PRO A 263 9.33 -5.18 8.27
CA PRO A 263 9.07 -6.41 9.02
C PRO A 263 7.84 -7.15 8.46
N PRO A 264 7.76 -8.48 8.55
CA PRO A 264 6.64 -9.25 8.03
C PRO A 264 5.34 -9.09 8.85
N GLY A 265 5.27 -8.19 9.84
CA GLY A 265 4.05 -7.91 10.60
C GLY A 265 4.29 -6.99 11.81
N PRO A 266 3.23 -6.61 12.55
CA PRO A 266 1.82 -6.97 12.33
C PRO A 266 1.21 -6.28 11.12
N GLU A 267 0.03 -6.73 10.69
CA GLU A 267 -0.74 -6.10 9.61
C GLU A 267 -1.80 -5.15 10.19
N ARG A 268 -1.99 -3.99 9.58
CA ARG A 268 -2.83 -2.92 10.12
C ARG A 268 -3.81 -2.41 9.08
N PHE A 269 -5.03 -2.16 9.52
CA PHE A 269 -6.15 -1.77 8.66
C PHE A 269 -7.00 -0.70 9.33
N ARG A 270 -7.54 0.21 8.52
CA ARG A 270 -8.51 1.23 8.95
C ARG A 270 -9.62 1.35 7.93
N ILE A 271 -10.87 1.49 8.36
CA ILE A 271 -11.94 1.91 7.43
C ILE A 271 -11.72 3.40 7.12
N SER A 272 -11.50 3.72 5.85
CA SER A 272 -11.27 5.10 5.41
C SER A 272 -12.47 5.98 5.73
N ARG A 273 -12.21 7.14 6.32
CA ARG A 273 -13.21 8.20 6.53
C ARG A 273 -13.26 9.20 5.36
N GLY A 274 -12.48 8.96 4.30
CA GLY A 274 -12.24 9.92 3.24
C GLY A 274 -11.08 10.87 3.56
N HIS A 275 -10.52 11.47 2.52
CA HIS A 275 -9.40 12.42 2.62
C HIS A 275 -9.67 13.65 1.76
N ASP A 276 -9.27 14.81 2.27
CA ASP A 276 -9.03 15.97 1.42
C ASP A 276 -7.63 15.88 0.82
N PHE A 277 -7.53 15.24 -0.34
CA PHE A 277 -6.27 15.09 -1.09
C PHE A 277 -5.65 16.42 -1.57
N THR A 278 -6.30 17.56 -1.36
CA THR A 278 -5.73 18.90 -1.64
C THR A 278 -5.04 19.52 -0.43
N ARG A 279 -5.13 18.87 0.73
CA ARG A 279 -4.38 19.20 1.95
C ARG A 279 -3.26 18.19 2.18
N PRO A 280 -2.10 18.63 2.68
CA PRO A 280 -1.00 17.71 2.90
C PRO A 280 -1.35 16.74 4.04
N PRO A 281 -1.11 15.44 3.85
CA PRO A 281 -1.26 14.46 4.91
C PRO A 281 -0.16 14.66 5.96
N ASN A 282 -0.32 14.00 7.12
CA ASN A 282 0.75 13.88 8.13
C ASN A 282 1.35 15.25 8.53
N GLY A 283 0.50 16.28 8.65
CA GLY A 283 0.91 17.65 9.01
C GLY A 283 1.89 18.33 8.04
N GLY A 284 2.01 17.85 6.79
CA GLY A 284 3.00 18.35 5.83
C GLY A 284 4.34 17.61 5.83
N ALA A 285 4.48 16.56 6.65
CA ALA A 285 5.67 15.74 6.69
C ALA A 285 5.67 14.70 5.55
N LEU A 286 6.21 15.08 4.39
CA LEU A 286 6.21 14.27 3.17
C LEU A 286 7.59 13.66 2.89
N ILE A 287 7.64 12.34 2.69
CA ILE A 287 8.87 11.63 2.28
C ILE A 287 9.23 12.00 0.84
N TYR A 288 8.26 12.08 -0.05
CA TYR A 288 8.54 12.31 -1.48
C TYR A 288 9.09 13.71 -1.81
N GLU A 289 9.02 14.67 -0.89
CA GLU A 289 9.73 15.96 -1.00
C GLU A 289 11.18 15.89 -0.48
N ARG A 290 11.52 14.85 0.29
CA ARG A 290 12.88 14.56 0.77
C ARG A 290 13.61 13.57 -0.13
N GLN A 291 12.87 12.87 -0.99
CA GLN A 291 13.39 11.92 -1.96
C GLN A 291 13.39 12.53 -3.36
N HIS A 292 14.27 12.04 -4.22
CA HIS A 292 14.41 12.54 -5.59
C HIS A 292 13.39 11.91 -6.57
N TRP A 293 12.12 11.77 -6.16
CA TRP A 293 11.04 11.25 -7.02
C TRP A 293 10.37 12.33 -7.88
N GLY A 294 10.87 13.57 -7.84
CA GLY A 294 10.38 14.66 -8.68
C GLY A 294 8.96 15.13 -8.34
N MET A 295 8.46 14.80 -7.14
CA MET A 295 7.12 15.19 -6.69
C MET A 295 7.21 16.19 -5.54
N THR A 296 6.30 17.17 -5.56
CA THR A 296 6.09 18.11 -4.45
C THR A 296 4.60 18.21 -4.15
N PHE A 297 4.23 18.68 -2.96
CA PHE A 297 2.83 18.84 -2.61
C PHE A 297 2.07 19.80 -3.53
N PRO A 298 2.63 20.95 -3.96
CA PRO A 298 1.99 21.79 -4.98
C PRO A 298 1.70 21.05 -6.29
N LEU A 299 2.66 20.27 -6.81
CA LEU A 299 2.47 19.48 -8.03
C LEU A 299 1.38 18.40 -7.85
N TRP A 300 1.42 17.71 -6.70
CA TRP A 300 0.40 16.74 -6.30
C TRP A 300 -1.00 17.37 -6.27
N ARG A 301 -1.14 18.51 -5.60
CA ARG A 301 -2.42 19.22 -5.47
C ARG A 301 -2.96 19.67 -6.83
N ASP A 302 -2.09 20.13 -7.72
CA ASP A 302 -2.48 20.54 -9.06
C ASP A 302 -2.98 19.33 -9.88
N ALA A 303 -2.29 18.19 -9.77
CA ALA A 303 -2.68 16.93 -10.41
C ALA A 303 -4.03 16.41 -9.88
N VAL A 304 -4.23 16.39 -8.55
CA VAL A 304 -5.51 16.05 -7.91
C VAL A 304 -6.63 16.96 -8.41
N SER A 305 -6.36 18.27 -8.47
CA SER A 305 -7.35 19.26 -8.91
C SER A 305 -7.72 19.08 -10.39
N ALA A 306 -6.73 18.78 -11.25
CA ALA A 306 -6.97 18.47 -12.65
C ALA A 306 -7.79 17.17 -12.81
N ALA A 307 -7.42 16.12 -12.08
CA ALA A 307 -8.11 14.84 -12.12
C ALA A 307 -9.57 14.96 -11.65
N ARG A 308 -9.85 15.69 -10.56
CA ARG A 308 -11.23 15.95 -10.10
C ARG A 308 -12.08 16.63 -11.16
N ARG A 309 -11.53 17.65 -11.85
CA ARG A 309 -12.23 18.34 -12.96
C ARG A 309 -12.52 17.40 -14.11
N GLU A 310 -11.55 16.58 -14.51
CA GLU A 310 -11.73 15.60 -15.60
C GLU A 310 -12.78 14.54 -15.26
N LEU A 311 -12.78 14.06 -14.01
CA LEU A 311 -13.70 13.02 -13.54
C LEU A 311 -15.10 13.55 -13.22
N GLY A 312 -15.27 14.87 -13.05
CA GLY A 312 -16.52 15.46 -12.57
C GLY A 312 -16.90 15.00 -11.16
N VAL A 313 -15.92 14.67 -10.32
CA VAL A 313 -16.14 14.28 -8.91
C VAL A 313 -15.81 15.45 -7.99
N GLU A 314 -16.73 15.77 -7.09
CA GLU A 314 -16.50 16.77 -6.06
C GLU A 314 -15.51 16.28 -5.00
N ALA A 315 -15.02 17.20 -4.16
CA ALA A 315 -14.24 16.83 -3.00
C ALA A 315 -15.06 15.91 -2.09
N CYS A 316 -14.44 14.83 -1.59
CA CYS A 316 -15.03 14.11 -0.47
C CYS A 316 -15.05 15.09 0.72
N PRO A 317 -16.21 15.38 1.33
CA PRO A 317 -16.29 16.26 2.49
C PRO A 317 -15.52 15.71 3.69
#